data_AF-A0A2V7V9T5-F1
#
_entry.id   AF-A0A2V7V9T5-F1
#
_cell.length_a   1.000
_cell.length_b   1.000
_cell.length_c   1.000
_cell.angle_alpha   90.00
_cell.angle_beta   90.00
_cell.angle_gamma   90.00
#
_symmetry.space_group_name_H-M   'P 1'
#
loop_
_entity.id
_entity.type
_entity.pdbx_description
1 polymer ?
#
loop_
_entity_poly.entity_id
_entity_poly.type
_entity_poly.pdbx_seq_one_letter_code
_entity_poly.pdbx_strand_id
1 'polypeptide(L)'
;MKDYEKRAEEIIAGRGSAAEAERLHRLFDLCWRYAMEEYPEFATYAGWPGQNHRWSDISLEAIERRNREMEVPARVLATIDRGALGTEDQLHFDLFRRAVEESLEGRRFKGEYLPVNQMQGAQQNVAQTIVMMPVARAADYEDVVERLRGVPRLVEQTIALMEKGLETGITPPRVTLRDVPQQILNQVVEHPAASPLLRPFARFPETVAEAERERLRREADAVYEADVSPAFLRLHRFFVETYLPRTRETIALSDLPDGEAWYAFNVRQSTTTRLTPREIHDIGLEEVRRIRDRMDAVMRES
;
A
#
# COMPACT_ATOMS: atom_id res chain seq x y z
N MET A 1 3.28 9.85 17.34
CA MET A 1 2.73 11.23 17.39
C MET A 1 3.64 12.23 18.11
N LYS A 2 3.85 12.18 19.45
CA LYS A 2 4.62 13.22 20.16
C LYS A 2 6.05 13.42 19.64
N ASP A 3 6.71 12.36 19.18
CA ASP A 3 8.08 12.47 18.65
C ASP A 3 8.12 13.01 17.21
N TYR A 4 7.19 12.61 16.34
CA TYR A 4 7.14 13.07 14.93
C TYR A 4 6.92 14.59 14.82
N GLU A 5 5.87 15.10 15.48
CA GLU A 5 5.59 16.54 15.52
C GLU A 5 6.70 17.33 16.21
N LYS A 6 7.24 16.82 17.33
CA LYS A 6 8.33 17.48 18.03
C LYS A 6 9.58 17.63 17.15
N ARG A 7 9.97 16.58 16.43
CA ARG A 7 11.12 16.64 15.51
C ARG A 7 10.87 17.57 14.34
N ALA A 8 9.64 17.65 13.84
CA ALA A 8 9.27 18.63 12.82
C ALA A 8 9.44 20.06 13.33
N GLU A 9 8.95 20.35 14.54
CA GLU A 9 9.12 21.66 15.19
C GLU A 9 10.59 22.02 15.43
N GLU A 10 11.43 21.03 15.78
CA GLU A 10 12.88 21.25 15.89
C GLU A 10 13.54 21.64 14.55
N ILE A 11 13.07 21.08 13.41
CA ILE A 11 13.54 21.46 12.08
C ILE A 11 13.07 22.88 11.72
N ILE A 12 11.82 23.22 12.06
CA ILE A 12 11.25 24.56 11.85
C ILE A 12 12.03 25.61 12.67
N ALA A 13 12.27 25.35 13.96
CA ALA A 13 13.01 26.23 14.86
C ALA A 13 14.47 26.47 14.44
N GLY A 14 15.04 25.56 13.64
CA GLY A 14 16.38 25.71 13.05
C GLY A 14 16.49 26.80 11.96
N ARG A 15 15.38 27.44 11.56
CA ARG A 15 15.40 28.50 10.55
C ARG A 15 16.33 29.65 10.96
N GLY A 16 17.25 30.02 10.07
CA GLY A 16 18.22 31.11 10.31
C GLY A 16 19.38 30.74 11.25
N SER A 17 19.40 29.53 11.82
CA SER A 17 20.50 29.02 12.65
C SER A 17 21.20 27.80 12.05
N ALA A 18 20.50 26.97 11.27
CA ALA A 18 21.04 25.85 10.51
C ALA A 18 20.99 26.12 8.99
N ALA A 19 21.85 25.45 8.22
CA ALA A 19 21.84 25.53 6.76
C ALA A 19 20.54 24.91 6.19
N GLU A 20 19.99 25.50 5.12
CA GLU A 20 18.74 25.01 4.52
C GLU A 20 18.84 23.57 4.00
N ALA A 21 20.00 23.18 3.47
CA ALA A 21 20.28 21.81 3.03
C ALA A 21 20.21 20.81 4.20
N GLU A 22 20.78 21.16 5.37
CA GLU A 22 20.72 20.33 6.57
C GLU A 22 19.27 20.16 7.04
N ARG A 23 18.49 21.24 7.07
CA ARG A 23 17.08 21.22 7.46
C ARG A 23 16.24 20.36 6.50
N LEU A 24 16.52 20.45 5.19
CA LEU A 24 15.87 19.64 4.17
C LEU A 24 16.17 18.15 4.34
N HIS A 25 17.43 17.76 4.54
CA HIS A 25 17.79 16.36 4.73
C HIS A 25 17.23 15.79 6.04
N ARG A 26 17.21 16.59 7.12
CA ARG A 26 16.52 16.20 8.36
C ARG A 26 15.03 15.96 8.16
N LEU A 27 14.36 16.72 7.27
CA LEU A 27 12.96 16.48 6.92
C LEU A 27 12.80 15.16 6.17
N PHE A 28 13.69 14.84 5.23
CA PHE A 28 13.67 13.55 4.52
C PHE A 28 13.84 12.38 5.49
N ASP A 29 14.82 12.45 6.39
CA ASP A 29 15.04 11.44 7.42
C ASP A 29 13.82 11.26 8.34
N LEU A 30 13.19 12.37 8.73
CA LEU A 30 11.99 12.35 9.56
C LEU A 30 10.85 11.62 8.85
N CYS A 31 10.60 11.94 7.59
CA CYS A 31 9.53 11.32 6.79
C CYS A 31 9.83 9.86 6.45
N TRP A 32 11.09 9.52 6.18
CA TRP A 32 11.51 8.15 5.92
C TRP A 32 11.28 7.27 7.15
N ARG A 33 11.74 7.68 8.34
CA ARG A 33 11.50 6.92 9.58
C ARG A 33 10.01 6.76 9.88
N TYR A 34 9.24 7.84 9.72
CA TYR A 34 7.80 7.78 9.88
C TYR A 34 7.16 6.73 8.95
N ALA A 35 7.54 6.72 7.66
CA ALA A 35 7.05 5.73 6.71
C ALA A 35 7.42 4.29 7.12
N MET A 36 8.64 4.07 7.60
CA MET A 36 9.08 2.75 8.07
C MET A 36 8.30 2.25 9.30
N GLU A 37 7.87 3.15 10.19
CA GLU A 37 7.12 2.77 11.39
C GLU A 37 5.61 2.59 11.16
N GLU A 38 5.05 3.37 10.23
CA GLU A 38 3.61 3.39 9.90
C GLU A 38 3.21 2.38 8.82
N TYR A 39 4.15 1.98 7.97
CA TYR A 39 3.97 1.00 6.89
C TYR A 39 4.92 -0.21 7.04
N PRO A 40 4.70 -1.09 8.03
CA PRO A 40 5.55 -2.25 8.31
C PRO A 40 5.82 -3.19 7.12
N GLU A 41 4.87 -3.30 6.19
CA GLU A 41 4.99 -4.10 4.97
C GLU A 41 6.03 -3.49 4.01
N PHE A 42 6.00 -2.16 3.87
CA PHE A 42 7.01 -1.43 3.11
C PHE A 42 8.37 -1.44 3.83
N ALA A 43 8.38 -1.37 5.16
CA ALA A 43 9.59 -1.52 5.95
C ALA A 43 10.24 -2.91 5.75
N THR A 44 9.45 -3.99 5.74
CA THR A 44 9.95 -5.34 5.40
C THR A 44 10.55 -5.35 3.99
N TYR A 45 9.86 -4.80 2.99
CA TYR A 45 10.37 -4.73 1.62
C TYR A 45 11.69 -3.95 1.51
N ALA A 46 11.80 -2.83 2.23
CA ALA A 46 13.00 -1.99 2.28
C ALA A 46 14.14 -2.58 3.14
N GLY A 47 13.90 -3.68 3.86
CA GLY A 47 14.87 -4.26 4.79
C GLY A 47 15.06 -3.45 6.09
N TRP A 48 14.10 -2.61 6.45
CA TRP A 48 14.15 -1.83 7.68
C TRP A 48 13.84 -2.70 8.91
N PRO A 49 14.69 -2.66 9.95
CA PRO A 49 14.60 -3.59 11.06
C PRO A 49 13.42 -3.29 11.99
N GLY A 50 12.98 -4.33 12.72
CA GLY A 50 12.04 -4.19 13.84
C GLY A 50 10.57 -4.06 13.47
N GLN A 51 10.20 -4.17 12.20
CA GLN A 51 8.81 -4.01 11.74
C GLN A 51 8.19 -5.31 11.21
N ASN A 52 8.99 -6.37 11.08
CA ASN A 52 8.61 -7.63 10.44
C ASN A 52 7.43 -8.36 11.12
N HIS A 53 7.17 -8.11 12.40
CA HIS A 53 6.06 -8.73 13.14
C HIS A 53 4.72 -7.99 13.01
N ARG A 54 4.66 -6.85 12.31
CA ARG A 54 3.49 -5.95 12.32
C ARG A 54 2.85 -5.83 10.94
N TRP A 55 1.55 -5.50 10.94
CA TRP A 55 0.84 -4.96 9.78
C TRP A 55 0.59 -3.46 9.99
N SER A 56 0.41 -2.72 8.90
CA SER A 56 -0.16 -1.38 8.97
C SER A 56 -1.52 -1.43 9.68
N ASP A 57 -1.77 -0.48 10.58
CA ASP A 57 -3.13 -0.23 11.05
C ASP A 57 -3.91 0.46 9.93
N ILE A 58 -4.87 -0.24 9.33
CA ILE A 58 -5.72 0.28 8.26
C ILE A 58 -7.14 0.62 8.76
N SER A 59 -7.32 0.77 10.07
CA SER A 59 -8.56 1.32 10.60
C SER A 59 -8.81 2.74 10.09
N LEU A 60 -10.09 3.11 10.00
CA LEU A 60 -10.50 4.47 9.62
C LEU A 60 -9.85 5.53 10.53
N GLU A 61 -9.72 5.26 11.82
CA GLU A 61 -9.07 6.16 12.78
C GLU A 61 -7.58 6.35 12.45
N ALA A 62 -6.85 5.26 12.19
CA ALA A 62 -5.43 5.34 11.85
C ALA A 62 -5.21 6.05 10.51
N ILE A 63 -6.04 5.78 9.50
CA ILE A 63 -5.98 6.47 8.21
C ILE A 63 -6.24 7.96 8.38
N GLU A 64 -7.28 8.33 9.12
CA GLU A 64 -7.65 9.73 9.34
C GLU A 64 -6.60 10.47 10.17
N ARG A 65 -5.95 9.80 11.13
CA ARG A 65 -4.75 10.34 11.80
C ARG A 65 -3.62 10.59 10.80
N ARG A 66 -3.25 9.60 9.97
CA ARG A 66 -2.18 9.75 8.97
C ARG A 66 -2.49 10.87 7.96
N ASN A 67 -3.76 11.04 7.58
CA ASN A 67 -4.21 12.13 6.70
C ASN A 67 -3.96 13.52 7.30
N ARG A 68 -4.11 13.67 8.63
CA ARG A 68 -3.76 14.92 9.33
C ARG A 68 -2.25 15.09 9.43
N GLU A 69 -1.52 14.02 9.76
CA GLU A 69 -0.06 14.04 9.88
C GLU A 69 0.64 14.33 8.53
N MET A 70 -0.03 14.10 7.40
CA MET A 70 0.45 14.48 6.06
C MET A 70 0.70 16.00 5.91
N GLU A 71 0.14 16.84 6.78
CA GLU A 71 0.39 18.29 6.77
C GLU A 71 1.76 18.67 7.35
N VAL A 72 2.36 17.79 8.16
CA VAL A 72 3.63 18.06 8.83
C VAL A 72 4.74 18.35 7.82
N PRO A 73 4.99 17.51 6.79
CA PRO A 73 6.04 17.78 5.81
C PRO A 73 5.81 19.09 5.05
N ALA A 74 4.56 19.44 4.74
CA ALA A 74 4.22 20.68 4.06
C ALA A 74 4.53 21.92 4.92
N ARG A 75 4.21 21.86 6.22
CA ARG A 75 4.55 22.94 7.16
C ARG A 75 6.06 23.14 7.25
N VAL A 76 6.84 22.06 7.36
CA VAL A 76 8.31 22.16 7.41
C VAL A 76 8.86 22.69 6.08
N LEU A 77 8.42 22.14 4.94
CA LEU A 77 8.82 22.57 3.60
C LEU A 77 8.59 24.06 3.36
N ALA A 78 7.47 24.60 3.79
CA ALA A 78 7.14 26.02 3.63
C ALA A 78 8.12 26.97 4.34
N THR A 79 8.95 26.44 5.25
CA THR A 79 9.97 27.23 5.97
C THR A 79 11.38 27.09 5.39
N ILE A 80 11.57 26.25 4.37
CA ILE A 80 12.87 26.02 3.73
C ILE A 80 12.98 26.93 2.52
N ASP A 81 14.05 27.74 2.48
CA ASP A 81 14.31 28.62 1.34
C ASP A 81 15.01 27.85 0.22
N ARG A 82 14.24 27.50 -0.82
CA ARG A 82 14.74 26.85 -2.03
C ARG A 82 15.90 27.62 -2.69
N GLY A 83 15.90 28.96 -2.62
CA GLY A 83 16.93 29.80 -3.24
C GLY A 83 18.30 29.69 -2.56
N ALA A 84 18.32 29.26 -1.30
CA ALA A 84 19.54 29.05 -0.51
C ALA A 84 20.08 27.60 -0.61
N LEU A 85 19.43 26.73 -1.37
CA LEU A 85 19.87 25.36 -1.62
C LEU A 85 20.82 25.28 -2.82
N GLY A 86 21.76 24.33 -2.77
CA GLY A 86 22.56 23.94 -3.94
C GLY A 86 21.69 23.27 -5.02
N THR A 87 22.18 23.19 -6.25
CA THR A 87 21.42 22.70 -7.42
C THR A 87 20.80 21.33 -7.23
N GLU A 88 21.54 20.39 -6.63
CA GLU A 88 21.05 19.03 -6.36
C GLU A 88 19.91 19.04 -5.33
N ASP A 89 20.08 19.76 -4.22
CA ASP A 89 19.05 19.88 -3.19
C ASP A 89 17.82 20.66 -3.66
N GLN A 90 17.98 21.59 -4.61
CA GLN A 90 16.83 22.21 -5.26
C GLN A 90 15.97 21.19 -6.02
N LEU A 91 16.60 20.24 -6.71
CA LEU A 91 15.87 19.15 -7.38
C LEU A 91 15.18 18.24 -6.35
N HIS A 92 15.89 17.83 -5.29
CA HIS A 92 15.30 17.02 -4.21
C HIS A 92 14.12 17.73 -3.55
N PHE A 93 14.27 19.03 -3.26
CA PHE A 93 13.21 19.87 -2.73
C PHE A 93 11.99 19.88 -3.65
N ASP A 94 12.17 20.11 -4.96
CA ASP A 94 11.05 20.19 -5.90
C ASP A 94 10.32 18.84 -6.06
N LEU A 95 11.07 17.73 -6.11
CA LEU A 95 10.49 16.39 -6.18
C LEU A 95 9.71 16.05 -4.90
N PHE A 96 10.26 16.34 -3.73
CA PHE A 96 9.61 16.08 -2.45
C PHE A 96 8.40 16.98 -2.24
N ARG A 97 8.51 18.27 -2.58
CA ARG A 97 7.38 19.22 -2.54
C ARG A 97 6.25 18.74 -3.42
N ARG A 98 6.53 18.30 -4.66
CA ARG A 98 5.52 17.72 -5.55
C ARG A 98 4.83 16.52 -4.90
N ALA A 99 5.59 15.58 -4.34
CA ALA A 99 5.03 14.39 -3.68
C ALA A 99 4.13 14.76 -2.48
N VAL A 100 4.53 15.75 -1.67
CA VAL A 100 3.74 16.25 -0.54
C VAL A 100 2.46 16.95 -1.02
N GLU A 101 2.55 17.84 -2.00
CA GLU A 101 1.39 18.54 -2.58
C GLU A 101 0.38 17.54 -3.17
N GLU A 102 0.86 16.55 -3.92
CA GLU A 102 0.05 15.49 -4.51
C GLU A 102 -0.59 14.59 -3.43
N SER A 103 0.14 14.25 -2.36
CA SER A 103 -0.41 13.50 -1.22
C SER A 103 -1.50 14.27 -0.49
N LEU A 104 -1.31 15.59 -0.30
CA LEU A 104 -2.30 16.44 0.35
C LEU A 104 -3.58 16.60 -0.47
N GLU A 105 -3.46 16.78 -1.79
CA GLU A 105 -4.60 16.81 -2.71
C GLU A 105 -5.32 15.45 -2.74
N GLY A 106 -4.55 14.35 -2.75
CA GLY A 106 -5.05 12.99 -2.81
C GLY A 106 -6.00 12.61 -1.67
N ARG A 107 -5.91 13.25 -0.50
CA ARG A 107 -6.75 12.98 0.69
C ARG A 107 -8.26 13.09 0.45
N ARG A 108 -8.66 13.87 -0.57
CA ARG A 108 -10.08 13.99 -0.96
C ARG A 108 -10.62 12.72 -1.61
N PHE A 109 -9.75 11.93 -2.22
CA PHE A 109 -10.09 10.70 -2.92
C PHE A 109 -9.98 9.51 -2.00
N LYS A 110 -11.11 8.86 -1.69
CA LYS A 110 -11.20 7.80 -0.68
C LYS A 110 -10.80 6.44 -1.20
N GLY A 111 -9.57 6.34 -1.72
CA GLY A 111 -9.00 5.09 -2.24
C GLY A 111 -8.92 3.98 -1.18
N GLU A 112 -8.83 4.36 0.10
CA GLU A 112 -8.87 3.42 1.23
C GLU A 112 -10.16 2.59 1.30
N TYR A 113 -11.26 3.04 0.69
CA TYR A 113 -12.52 2.27 0.65
C TYR A 113 -12.55 1.21 -0.46
N LEU A 114 -11.48 1.12 -1.25
CA LEU A 114 -11.27 0.13 -2.31
C LEU A 114 -10.14 -0.86 -1.93
N PRO A 115 -10.18 -1.51 -0.75
CA PRO A 115 -9.04 -2.27 -0.25
C PRO A 115 -8.82 -3.61 -0.97
N VAL A 116 -9.76 -4.03 -1.83
CA VAL A 116 -9.74 -5.33 -2.51
C VAL A 116 -10.12 -5.15 -3.98
N ASN A 117 -9.31 -5.74 -4.87
CA ASN A 117 -9.59 -5.94 -6.29
C ASN A 117 -8.98 -7.29 -6.76
N GLN A 118 -9.06 -7.62 -8.04
CA GLN A 118 -8.53 -8.87 -8.59
C GLN A 118 -6.99 -9.02 -8.53
N MET A 119 -6.26 -7.92 -8.33
CA MET A 119 -4.80 -7.88 -8.29
C MET A 119 -4.24 -7.64 -6.89
N GLN A 120 -4.98 -6.98 -6.01
CA GLN A 120 -4.51 -6.50 -4.71
C GLN A 120 -5.56 -6.70 -3.61
N GLY A 121 -5.08 -6.78 -2.37
CA GLY A 121 -5.89 -6.88 -1.16
C GLY A 121 -5.36 -7.97 -0.22
N ALA A 122 -6.02 -8.15 0.92
CA ALA A 122 -5.60 -9.12 1.94
C ALA A 122 -5.41 -10.54 1.38
N GLN A 123 -6.21 -10.93 0.39
CA GLN A 123 -6.16 -12.22 -0.29
C GLN A 123 -4.90 -12.46 -1.15
N GLN A 124 -4.11 -11.42 -1.43
CA GLN A 124 -2.83 -11.51 -2.15
C GLN A 124 -1.66 -11.01 -1.29
N ASN A 125 -1.83 -9.82 -0.70
CA ASN A 125 -0.77 -9.08 -0.04
C ASN A 125 -0.22 -9.84 1.18
N VAL A 126 -1.06 -10.55 1.93
CA VAL A 126 -0.62 -11.29 3.12
C VAL A 126 0.45 -12.32 2.74
N ALA A 127 0.17 -13.16 1.75
CA ALA A 127 1.13 -14.16 1.27
C ALA A 127 2.39 -13.52 0.66
N GLN A 128 2.22 -12.46 -0.13
CA GLN A 128 3.36 -11.74 -0.73
C GLN A 128 4.30 -11.17 0.33
N THR A 129 3.77 -10.52 1.37
CA THR A 129 4.56 -9.97 2.45
C THR A 129 5.30 -11.05 3.23
N ILE A 130 4.64 -12.17 3.58
CA ILE A 130 5.29 -13.28 4.30
C ILE A 130 6.47 -13.86 3.48
N VAL A 131 6.31 -14.02 2.16
CA VAL A 131 7.37 -14.54 1.30
C VAL A 131 8.61 -13.63 1.23
N MET A 132 8.45 -12.32 1.46
CA MET A 132 9.55 -11.36 1.47
C MET A 132 10.28 -11.26 2.82
N MET A 133 9.76 -11.90 3.88
CA MET A 133 10.35 -11.79 5.20
C MET A 133 11.68 -12.54 5.30
N PRO A 134 12.63 -12.06 6.14
CA PRO A 134 13.82 -12.82 6.46
C PRO A 134 13.45 -14.12 7.18
N VAL A 135 14.28 -15.16 7.00
CA VAL A 135 14.08 -16.51 7.58
C VAL A 135 15.43 -17.15 7.96
N ALA A 136 16.36 -16.36 8.49
CA ALA A 136 17.76 -16.74 8.70
C ALA A 136 18.07 -17.21 10.13
N ARG A 137 17.30 -16.76 11.13
CA ARG A 137 17.46 -17.10 12.55
C ARG A 137 16.09 -17.30 13.20
N ALA A 138 16.03 -17.96 14.36
CA ALA A 138 14.78 -18.28 15.06
C ALA A 138 13.85 -17.06 15.22
N ALA A 139 14.39 -15.91 15.63
CA ALA A 139 13.63 -14.68 15.80
C ALA A 139 12.96 -14.15 14.51
N ASP A 140 13.50 -14.45 13.32
CA ASP A 140 12.83 -14.05 12.08
C ASP A 140 11.55 -14.89 11.84
N TYR A 141 11.57 -16.17 12.24
CA TYR A 141 10.38 -17.02 12.20
C TYR A 141 9.36 -16.62 13.27
N GLU A 142 9.80 -16.15 14.43
CA GLU A 142 8.92 -15.57 15.45
C GLU A 142 8.20 -14.34 14.90
N ASP A 143 8.92 -13.45 14.18
CA ASP A 143 8.30 -12.31 13.49
C ASP A 143 7.23 -12.78 12.47
N VAL A 144 7.49 -13.86 11.73
CA VAL A 144 6.50 -14.44 10.80
C VAL A 144 5.26 -14.91 11.56
N VAL A 145 5.42 -15.64 12.67
CA VAL A 145 4.28 -16.11 13.49
C VAL A 145 3.49 -14.92 14.05
N GLU A 146 4.15 -13.91 14.60
CA GLU A 146 3.48 -12.70 15.11
C GLU A 146 2.73 -11.96 14.00
N ARG A 147 3.30 -11.86 12.80
CA ARG A 147 2.61 -11.27 11.66
C ARG A 147 1.40 -12.12 11.25
N LEU A 148 1.46 -13.45 11.32
CA LEU A 148 0.29 -14.32 11.11
C LEU A 148 -0.81 -14.06 12.16
N ARG A 149 -0.44 -13.89 13.44
CA ARG A 149 -1.39 -13.52 14.52
C ARG A 149 -2.10 -12.19 14.27
N GLY A 150 -1.48 -11.29 13.51
CA GLY A 150 -2.09 -10.00 13.14
C GLY A 150 -3.13 -10.07 12.00
N VAL A 151 -3.21 -11.18 11.27
CA VAL A 151 -4.10 -11.32 10.10
C VAL A 151 -5.59 -11.14 10.43
N PRO A 152 -6.15 -11.69 11.54
CA PRO A 152 -7.54 -11.44 11.90
C PRO A 152 -7.90 -9.97 12.00
N ARG A 153 -7.06 -9.16 12.65
CA ARG A 153 -7.26 -7.71 12.76
C ARG A 153 -7.19 -7.04 11.40
N LEU A 154 -6.21 -7.41 10.56
CA LEU A 154 -6.09 -6.86 9.21
C LEU A 154 -7.35 -7.15 8.37
N VAL A 155 -7.89 -8.36 8.46
CA VAL A 155 -9.14 -8.75 7.79
C VAL A 155 -10.32 -7.94 8.31
N GLU A 156 -10.45 -7.77 9.63
CA GLU A 156 -11.53 -6.98 10.23
C GLU A 156 -11.49 -5.52 9.78
N GLN A 157 -10.31 -4.91 9.76
CA GLN A 157 -10.16 -3.55 9.26
C GLN A 157 -10.42 -3.46 7.74
N THR A 158 -10.04 -4.48 6.97
CA THR A 158 -10.37 -4.57 5.53
C THR A 158 -11.88 -4.62 5.31
N ILE A 159 -12.62 -5.41 6.12
CA ILE A 159 -14.07 -5.48 6.06
C ILE A 159 -14.69 -4.11 6.39
N ALA A 160 -14.22 -3.45 7.45
CA ALA A 160 -14.73 -2.13 7.82
C ALA A 160 -14.53 -1.07 6.71
N LEU A 161 -13.41 -1.12 5.98
CA LEU A 161 -13.17 -0.25 4.82
C LEU A 161 -14.12 -0.57 3.65
N MET A 162 -14.35 -1.87 3.38
CA MET A 162 -15.32 -2.29 2.37
C MET A 162 -16.75 -1.88 2.72
N GLU A 163 -17.16 -2.00 3.99
CA GLU A 163 -18.44 -1.50 4.48
C GLU A 163 -18.54 0.01 4.26
N LYS A 164 -17.48 0.76 4.55
CA LYS A 164 -17.45 2.20 4.30
C LYS A 164 -17.57 2.55 2.81
N GLY A 165 -16.96 1.74 1.95
CA GLY A 165 -17.10 1.85 0.49
C GLY A 165 -18.55 1.66 0.04
N LEU A 166 -19.24 0.66 0.59
CA LEU A 166 -20.67 0.44 0.30
C LEU A 166 -21.53 1.61 0.78
N GLU A 167 -21.31 2.13 1.99
CA GLU A 167 -22.04 3.27 2.55
C GLU A 167 -21.91 4.54 1.68
N THR A 168 -20.71 4.74 1.10
CA THR A 168 -20.37 5.97 0.38
C THR A 168 -20.49 5.84 -1.14
N GLY A 169 -20.89 4.67 -1.64
CA GLY A 169 -20.95 4.37 -3.08
C GLY A 169 -19.58 4.21 -3.74
N ILE A 170 -18.49 4.12 -2.97
CA ILE A 170 -17.13 3.95 -3.47
C ILE A 170 -16.79 2.45 -3.44
N THR A 171 -17.08 1.78 -4.56
CA THR A 171 -16.79 0.34 -4.73
C THR A 171 -16.09 0.07 -6.06
N PRO A 172 -15.32 -1.03 -6.17
CA PRO A 172 -14.81 -1.49 -7.46
C PRO A 172 -15.97 -1.88 -8.39
N PRO A 173 -15.77 -1.82 -9.73
CA PRO A 173 -16.74 -2.40 -10.66
C PRO A 173 -16.95 -3.88 -10.36
N ARG A 174 -18.21 -4.33 -10.28
CA ARG A 174 -18.55 -5.73 -9.96
C ARG A 174 -17.85 -6.73 -10.89
N VAL A 175 -17.71 -6.38 -12.16
CA VAL A 175 -17.06 -7.24 -13.18
C VAL A 175 -15.60 -7.56 -12.84
N THR A 176 -14.88 -6.67 -12.15
CA THR A 176 -13.48 -6.90 -11.78
C THR A 176 -13.35 -7.79 -10.55
N LEU A 177 -14.45 -8.13 -9.87
CA LEU A 177 -14.43 -8.89 -8.62
C LEU A 177 -14.77 -10.38 -8.78
N ARG A 178 -15.04 -10.83 -10.02
CA ARG A 178 -15.48 -12.20 -10.33
C ARG A 178 -14.62 -13.29 -9.67
N ASP A 179 -13.30 -13.12 -9.72
CA ASP A 179 -12.36 -14.15 -9.29
C ASP A 179 -11.93 -14.00 -7.82
N VAL A 180 -12.27 -12.87 -7.19
CA VAL A 180 -11.85 -12.54 -5.81
C VAL A 180 -12.36 -13.54 -4.77
N PRO A 181 -13.62 -14.05 -4.81
CA PRO A 181 -14.06 -15.08 -3.88
C PRO A 181 -13.13 -16.31 -3.86
N GLN A 182 -12.74 -16.80 -5.04
CA GLN A 182 -11.82 -17.94 -5.12
C GLN A 182 -10.42 -17.57 -4.65
N GLN A 183 -9.94 -16.35 -4.95
CA GLN A 183 -8.65 -15.88 -4.43
C GLN A 183 -8.61 -15.85 -2.89
N ILE A 184 -9.71 -15.46 -2.23
CA ILE A 184 -9.84 -15.50 -0.78
C ILE A 184 -9.81 -16.96 -0.28
N LEU A 185 -10.58 -17.85 -0.90
CA LEU A 185 -10.60 -19.28 -0.53
C LEU A 185 -9.25 -19.96 -0.73
N ASN A 186 -8.43 -19.52 -1.68
CA ASN A 186 -7.09 -20.08 -1.87
C ASN A 186 -6.15 -19.84 -0.67
N GLN A 187 -6.51 -18.95 0.27
CA GLN A 187 -5.79 -18.76 1.54
C GLN A 187 -6.24 -19.76 2.63
N VAL A 188 -7.29 -20.53 2.37
CA VAL A 188 -7.88 -21.52 3.27
C VAL A 188 -7.60 -22.92 2.70
N VAL A 189 -6.65 -23.62 3.31
CA VAL A 189 -6.27 -24.99 2.93
C VAL A 189 -6.67 -25.99 4.00
N GLU A 190 -6.90 -27.24 3.59
CA GLU A 190 -7.28 -28.33 4.51
C GLU A 190 -6.14 -28.70 5.47
N HIS A 191 -4.89 -28.61 5.00
CA HIS A 191 -3.71 -28.91 5.81
C HIS A 191 -2.78 -27.69 5.85
N PRO A 192 -2.35 -27.21 7.03
CA PRO A 192 -1.50 -26.02 7.15
C PRO A 192 -0.25 -26.07 6.27
N ALA A 193 0.36 -27.26 6.14
CA ALA A 193 1.55 -27.49 5.30
C ALA A 193 1.35 -27.16 3.80
N ALA A 194 0.12 -27.12 3.30
CA ALA A 194 -0.19 -26.72 1.92
C ALA A 194 -0.32 -25.20 1.75
N SER A 195 -0.35 -24.44 2.84
CA SER A 195 -0.52 -22.99 2.81
C SER A 195 0.75 -22.29 2.34
N PRO A 196 0.67 -21.40 1.33
CA PRO A 196 1.79 -20.53 0.98
C PRO A 196 2.31 -19.70 2.15
N LEU A 197 1.44 -19.39 3.13
CA LEU A 197 1.78 -18.63 4.33
C LEU A 197 2.74 -19.38 5.26
N LEU A 198 2.72 -20.72 5.23
CA LEU A 198 3.54 -21.56 6.09
C LEU A 198 4.77 -22.13 5.37
N ARG A 199 4.96 -21.78 4.10
CA ARG A 199 6.13 -22.17 3.31
C ARG A 199 7.47 -21.88 4.00
N PRO A 200 7.66 -20.75 4.72
CA PRO A 200 8.87 -20.52 5.51
C PRO A 200 9.20 -21.68 6.47
N PHE A 201 8.21 -22.25 7.15
CA PHE A 201 8.40 -23.28 8.18
C PHE A 201 8.68 -24.69 7.61
N ALA A 202 8.64 -24.84 6.28
CA ALA A 202 9.01 -26.08 5.61
C ALA A 202 10.54 -26.30 5.58
N ARG A 203 11.34 -25.24 5.69
CA ARG A 203 12.81 -25.31 5.65
C ARG A 203 13.41 -24.32 6.62
N PHE A 204 14.27 -24.80 7.51
CA PHE A 204 15.03 -23.98 8.45
C PHE A 204 16.53 -24.06 8.13
N PRO A 205 17.30 -22.97 8.35
CA PRO A 205 18.74 -23.03 8.38
C PRO A 205 19.25 -24.01 9.44
N GLU A 206 20.40 -24.65 9.17
CA GLU A 206 21.03 -25.59 10.09
C GLU A 206 21.38 -24.95 11.45
N THR A 207 21.56 -23.63 11.47
CA THR A 207 21.88 -22.81 12.65
C THR A 207 20.74 -22.66 13.65
N VAL A 208 19.48 -22.90 13.26
CA VAL A 208 18.33 -22.90 14.18
C VAL A 208 18.23 -24.27 14.85
N ALA A 209 18.14 -24.35 16.18
CA ALA A 209 18.13 -25.64 16.88
C ALA A 209 16.86 -26.44 16.56
N GLU A 210 16.96 -27.77 16.47
CA GLU A 210 15.83 -28.63 16.08
C GLU A 210 14.60 -28.45 17.00
N ALA A 211 14.81 -28.27 18.30
CA ALA A 211 13.74 -27.99 19.25
C ALA A 211 13.00 -26.67 18.97
N GLU A 212 13.72 -25.64 18.50
CA GLU A 212 13.12 -24.37 18.09
C GLU A 212 12.34 -24.51 16.79
N ARG A 213 12.86 -25.27 15.81
CA ARG A 213 12.16 -25.53 14.55
C ARG A 213 10.81 -26.20 14.78
N GLU A 214 10.79 -27.24 15.61
CA GLU A 214 9.59 -27.99 15.96
C GLU A 214 8.60 -27.14 16.77
N ARG A 215 9.09 -26.26 17.65
CA ARG A 215 8.22 -25.29 18.34
C ARG A 215 7.59 -24.32 17.35
N LEU A 216 8.41 -23.66 16.52
CA LEU A 216 7.97 -22.62 15.59
C LEU A 216 7.00 -23.15 14.53
N ARG A 217 7.23 -24.37 14.02
CA ARG A 217 6.31 -25.03 13.09
C ARG A 217 4.95 -25.26 13.74
N ARG A 218 4.90 -25.88 14.93
CA ARG A 218 3.65 -26.13 15.66
C ARG A 218 2.91 -24.83 16.00
N GLU A 219 3.65 -23.79 16.36
CA GLU A 219 3.08 -22.48 16.67
C GLU A 219 2.47 -21.83 15.42
N ALA A 220 3.16 -21.89 14.28
CA ALA A 220 2.66 -21.37 13.02
C ALA A 220 1.43 -22.14 12.51
N ASP A 221 1.44 -23.47 12.61
CA ASP A 221 0.30 -24.32 12.27
C ASP A 221 -0.91 -23.99 13.15
N ALA A 222 -0.71 -23.87 14.47
CA ALA A 222 -1.77 -23.53 15.41
C ALA A 222 -2.37 -22.14 15.14
N VAL A 223 -1.55 -21.12 14.90
CA VAL A 223 -2.03 -19.77 14.54
C VAL A 223 -2.77 -19.79 13.21
N TYR A 224 -2.29 -20.55 12.22
CA TYR A 224 -2.96 -20.65 10.93
C TYR A 224 -4.37 -21.25 11.07
N GLU A 225 -4.50 -22.36 11.78
CA GLU A 225 -5.77 -23.06 11.98
C GLU A 225 -6.76 -22.29 12.87
N ALA A 226 -6.27 -21.73 13.97
CA ALA A 226 -7.13 -21.06 14.95
C ALA A 226 -7.54 -19.64 14.53
N ASP A 227 -6.65 -18.92 13.83
CA ASP A 227 -6.81 -17.49 13.62
C ASP A 227 -6.92 -17.13 12.12
N VAL A 228 -5.93 -17.51 11.32
CA VAL A 228 -5.77 -17.04 9.93
C VAL A 228 -6.85 -17.60 9.00
N SER A 229 -7.02 -18.93 8.98
CA SER A 229 -8.01 -19.61 8.14
C SER A 229 -9.44 -19.15 8.47
N PRO A 230 -9.87 -19.11 9.75
CA PRO A 230 -11.17 -18.55 10.12
C PRO A 230 -11.33 -17.08 9.73
N ALA A 231 -10.29 -16.24 9.80
CA ALA A 231 -10.35 -14.86 9.35
C ALA A 231 -10.64 -14.76 7.84
N PHE A 232 -9.93 -15.52 7.00
CA PHE A 232 -10.21 -15.56 5.56
C PHE A 232 -11.59 -16.13 5.23
N LEU A 233 -12.09 -17.11 6.00
CA LEU A 233 -13.48 -17.58 5.86
C LEU A 233 -14.51 -16.51 6.23
N ARG A 234 -14.24 -15.67 7.24
CA ARG A 234 -15.07 -14.49 7.56
C ARG A 234 -15.05 -13.49 6.40
N LEU A 235 -13.87 -13.19 5.86
CA LEU A 235 -13.72 -12.30 4.70
C LEU A 235 -14.50 -12.83 3.50
N HIS A 236 -14.36 -14.11 3.17
CA HIS A 236 -15.04 -14.74 2.04
C HIS A 236 -16.56 -14.62 2.17
N ARG A 237 -17.11 -14.98 3.33
CA ARG A 237 -18.56 -14.90 3.60
C ARG A 237 -19.08 -13.47 3.45
N PHE A 238 -18.43 -12.50 4.10
CA PHE A 238 -18.79 -11.10 3.94
C PHE A 238 -18.69 -10.67 2.47
N PHE A 239 -17.61 -11.05 1.79
CA PHE A 239 -17.39 -10.64 0.41
C PHE A 239 -18.50 -11.16 -0.52
N VAL A 240 -18.85 -12.44 -0.42
CA VAL A 240 -19.84 -13.09 -1.30
C VAL A 240 -21.27 -12.69 -0.95
N GLU A 241 -21.64 -12.73 0.33
CA GLU A 241 -23.03 -12.52 0.75
C GLU A 241 -23.40 -11.03 0.81
N THR A 242 -22.40 -10.18 1.05
CA THR A 242 -22.64 -8.81 1.51
C THR A 242 -21.96 -7.78 0.60
N TYR A 243 -20.68 -7.94 0.22
CA TYR A 243 -19.98 -6.93 -0.59
C TYR A 243 -20.31 -7.01 -2.09
N LEU A 244 -20.00 -8.15 -2.71
CA LEU A 244 -20.08 -8.36 -4.16
C LEU A 244 -21.47 -8.06 -4.77
N PRO A 245 -22.60 -8.46 -4.16
CA PRO A 245 -23.93 -8.17 -4.73
C PRO A 245 -24.27 -6.68 -4.75
N ARG A 246 -23.61 -5.87 -3.91
CA ARG A 246 -23.89 -4.44 -3.70
C ARG A 246 -22.84 -3.51 -4.29
N THR A 247 -21.79 -4.05 -4.90
CA THR A 247 -20.84 -3.23 -5.66
C THR A 247 -21.48 -2.71 -6.95
N ARG A 248 -20.96 -1.57 -7.42
CA ARG A 248 -21.45 -0.90 -8.62
C ARG A 248 -21.26 -1.75 -9.87
N GLU A 249 -22.21 -1.64 -10.80
CA GLU A 249 -22.12 -2.29 -12.11
C GLU A 249 -21.40 -1.42 -13.15
N THR A 250 -21.36 -0.12 -12.92
CA THR A 250 -20.63 0.83 -13.77
C THR A 250 -19.13 0.56 -13.71
N ILE A 251 -18.40 0.96 -14.75
CA ILE A 251 -16.97 0.62 -14.90
C ILE A 251 -16.06 1.84 -14.83
N ALA A 252 -16.56 3.05 -15.12
CA ALA A 252 -15.70 4.22 -15.19
C ALA A 252 -15.41 4.74 -13.78
N LEU A 253 -14.22 5.29 -13.57
CA LEU A 253 -13.90 5.95 -12.31
C LEU A 253 -14.74 7.23 -12.13
N SER A 254 -15.13 7.87 -13.24
CA SER A 254 -16.02 9.03 -13.29
C SER A 254 -17.41 8.77 -12.71
N ASP A 255 -17.83 7.49 -12.59
CA ASP A 255 -19.10 7.13 -11.96
C ASP A 255 -19.05 7.15 -10.42
N LEU A 256 -17.86 7.36 -9.83
CA LEU A 256 -17.68 7.52 -8.39
C LEU A 256 -17.88 9.00 -7.96
N PRO A 257 -18.13 9.26 -6.67
CA PRO A 257 -18.05 10.62 -6.12
C PRO A 257 -16.70 11.29 -6.44
N ASP A 258 -16.75 12.52 -6.99
CA ASP A 258 -15.60 13.28 -7.50
C ASP A 258 -14.75 12.51 -8.54
N GLY A 259 -15.36 11.55 -9.25
CA GLY A 259 -14.67 10.57 -10.07
C GLY A 259 -13.92 11.12 -11.28
N GLU A 260 -14.42 12.19 -11.91
CA GLU A 260 -13.71 12.87 -13.01
C GLU A 260 -12.42 13.53 -12.52
N ALA A 261 -12.48 14.23 -11.39
CA ALA A 261 -11.30 14.83 -10.78
C ALA A 261 -10.34 13.77 -10.26
N TRP A 262 -10.86 12.66 -9.72
CA TRP A 262 -10.05 11.52 -9.30
C TRP A 262 -9.32 10.89 -10.49
N TYR A 263 -10.01 10.71 -11.61
CA TYR A 263 -9.39 10.18 -12.81
C TYR A 263 -8.30 11.11 -13.35
N ALA A 264 -8.58 12.42 -13.42
CA ALA A 264 -7.60 13.42 -13.83
C ALA A 264 -6.39 13.47 -12.88
N PHE A 265 -6.61 13.32 -11.58
CA PHE A 265 -5.53 13.21 -10.58
C PHE A 265 -4.67 11.97 -10.83
N ASN A 266 -5.27 10.79 -11.00
CA ASN A 266 -4.54 9.55 -11.26
C ASN A 266 -3.75 9.60 -12.57
N VAL A 267 -4.31 10.23 -13.63
CA VAL A 267 -3.62 10.44 -14.90
C VAL A 267 -2.40 11.35 -14.72
N ARG A 268 -2.52 12.45 -13.96
CA ARG A 268 -1.39 13.33 -13.64
C ARG A 268 -0.32 12.61 -12.84
N GLN A 269 -0.71 11.84 -11.82
CA GLN A 269 0.21 11.02 -11.03
C GLN A 269 0.99 10.03 -11.89
N SER A 270 0.30 9.34 -12.80
CA SER A 270 0.88 8.26 -13.61
C SER A 270 1.76 8.78 -14.76
N THR A 271 1.40 9.92 -15.35
CA THR A 271 2.08 10.44 -16.55
C THR A 271 3.05 11.57 -16.24
N THR A 272 2.92 12.22 -15.08
CA THR A 272 3.63 13.46 -14.70
C THR A 272 3.44 14.65 -15.65
N THR A 273 2.50 14.53 -16.61
CA THR A 273 2.17 15.60 -17.55
C THR A 273 1.08 16.50 -17.00
N ARG A 274 0.88 17.64 -17.66
CA ARG A 274 -0.27 18.53 -17.41
C ARG A 274 -1.41 18.32 -18.41
N LEU A 275 -1.29 17.33 -19.29
CA LEU A 275 -2.32 17.03 -20.27
C LEU A 275 -3.56 16.48 -19.57
N THR A 276 -4.72 16.87 -20.07
CA THR A 276 -6.00 16.34 -19.63
C THR A 276 -6.17 14.89 -20.12
N PRO A 277 -7.02 14.09 -19.45
CA PRO A 277 -7.34 12.75 -19.95
C PRO A 277 -7.87 12.75 -21.39
N ARG A 278 -8.59 13.80 -21.81
CA ARG A 278 -9.09 13.95 -23.17
C ARG A 278 -7.96 14.15 -24.18
N GLU A 279 -7.03 15.06 -23.91
CA GLU A 279 -5.89 15.30 -24.79
C GLU A 279 -5.04 14.03 -24.95
N ILE A 280 -4.82 13.28 -23.87
CA ILE A 280 -4.09 12.00 -23.93
C ILE A 280 -4.84 10.97 -24.77
N HIS A 281 -6.17 10.90 -24.64
CA HIS A 281 -6.99 10.01 -25.46
C HIS A 281 -6.89 10.36 -26.95
N ASP A 282 -6.97 11.65 -27.29
CA ASP A 282 -6.87 12.13 -28.67
C ASP A 282 -5.50 11.80 -29.29
N ILE A 283 -4.41 12.03 -28.55
CA ILE A 283 -3.06 11.60 -28.96
C ILE A 283 -3.02 10.08 -29.17
N GLY A 284 -3.64 9.30 -28.28
CA GLY A 284 -3.70 7.85 -28.42
C GLY A 284 -4.40 7.39 -29.70
N LEU A 285 -5.51 8.03 -30.08
CA LEU A 285 -6.23 7.72 -31.32
C LEU A 285 -5.39 8.04 -32.57
N GLU A 286 -4.65 9.15 -32.55
CA GLU A 286 -3.73 9.53 -33.62
C GLU A 286 -2.58 8.51 -33.74
N GLU A 287 -1.98 8.12 -32.62
CA GLU A 287 -0.87 7.16 -32.60
C GLU A 287 -1.31 5.74 -33.02
N VAL A 288 -2.50 5.29 -32.63
CA VAL A 288 -3.06 4.00 -33.10
C VAL A 288 -3.20 4.01 -34.62
N ARG A 289 -3.72 5.10 -35.21
CA ARG A 289 -3.84 5.23 -36.66
C ARG A 289 -2.48 5.20 -37.34
N ARG A 290 -1.54 6.03 -36.88
CA ARG A 290 -0.19 6.14 -37.42
C ARG A 290 0.56 4.79 -37.39
N ILE A 291 0.44 4.04 -36.29
CA ILE A 291 1.09 2.73 -36.15
C ILE A 291 0.45 1.70 -37.07
N ARG A 292 -0.89 1.65 -37.16
CA ARG A 292 -1.59 0.74 -38.08
C ARG A 292 -1.23 0.99 -39.54
N ASP A 293 -1.21 2.25 -39.97
CA ASP A 293 -0.84 2.60 -41.35
C ASP A 293 0.58 2.13 -41.71
N ARG A 294 1.51 2.21 -40.74
CA ARG A 294 2.88 1.69 -40.91
C ARG A 294 2.93 0.17 -40.94
N MET A 295 2.15 -0.52 -40.10
CA MET A 295 2.04 -1.98 -40.14
C MET A 295 1.52 -2.45 -41.50
N ASP A 296 0.49 -1.79 -42.03
CA ASP A 296 -0.08 -2.10 -43.35
C ASP A 296 0.91 -1.84 -44.48
N ALA A 297 1.75 -0.80 -44.38
CA ALA A 297 2.82 -0.56 -45.34
C ALA A 297 3.84 -1.72 -45.34
N VAL A 298 4.34 -2.13 -44.18
CA VAL A 298 5.30 -3.24 -44.06
C VAL A 298 4.70 -4.56 -44.55
N MET A 299 3.42 -4.83 -44.24
CA MET A 299 2.72 -6.03 -44.74
C MET A 299 2.57 -6.05 -46.26
N ARG A 300 2.50 -4.88 -46.93
CA ARG A 300 2.46 -4.80 -48.40
C ARG A 300 3.84 -4.95 -49.05
N GLU A 301 4.90 -4.70 -48.30
CA GLU A 301 6.29 -4.84 -48.75
C GLU A 301 6.84 -6.27 -48.54
N SER A 302 6.12 -7.12 -47.80
CA SER A 302 6.46 -8.52 -47.50
C SER A 302 5.68 -9.49 -48.38
#